data_AF-A0A183FT09-F1
#
_entry.id   AF-A0A183FT09-F1
#
_cell.length_a   1.000
_cell.length_b   1.000
_cell.length_c   1.000
_cell.angle_alpha   90.00
_cell.angle_beta   90.00
_cell.angle_gamma   90.00
#
_symmetry.space_group_name_H-M   'P 1'
#
loop_
_entity.id
_entity.type
_entity.pdbx_description
1 polymer ?
#
loop_
_entity_poly.entity_id
_entity_poly.type
_entity_poly.pdbx_seq_one_letter_code
_entity_poly.pdbx_strand_id
1 'polypeptide(L)'
;LRNRCRACRLRNCMDGGMNPRQVREERSKQKIESKISSQKKEKVPVSLSISPLFSHILGDSFSGDAQLLTQFLCSLERQTELLTDEDVKDNDMMCDWSRDISLTFGLQNPQLVIRRSPVSYVPCTDLLLCFVLSFIGRPGIKLVCEAVRGLFPMVREIVAAFQTKLFKQNFMSFGWIAYAFKCYQHNQQTVGIPLGNGAYIPYGDEEQRELEWIASYGVVCKKLVDLIVKPMIELEMDEQEYCSLKAISLFQQDCALSECGALICYRVRERLLEGLATHIEQRFIQLSSKQRSIRALKATLLLPTLTYIGQLESSVISHLTISADDLHELSGVPMELFG
;
A
#
# COMPACT_ATOMS: atom_id res chain seq x y z
N LEU A 1 -15.64 40.25 -9.80
CA LEU A 1 -16.29 38.93 -9.60
C LEU A 1 -15.45 38.11 -8.63
N ARG A 2 -15.90 38.05 -7.36
CA ARG A 2 -15.19 37.42 -6.21
C ARG A 2 -15.27 35.88 -6.26
N ASN A 3 -14.11 35.21 -6.18
CA ASN A 3 -13.87 33.89 -5.55
C ASN A 3 -15.00 32.83 -5.61
N ARG A 4 -15.41 32.39 -6.81
CA ARG A 4 -16.50 31.41 -6.95
C ARG A 4 -16.10 29.92 -6.97
N CYS A 5 -14.83 29.55 -7.16
CA CYS A 5 -14.44 28.13 -7.11
C CYS A 5 -13.24 27.84 -6.19
N ARG A 6 -13.18 26.59 -5.71
CA ARG A 6 -12.20 26.06 -4.75
C ARG A 6 -10.75 26.22 -5.23
N ALA A 7 -10.50 25.93 -6.51
CA ALA A 7 -9.18 26.05 -7.12
C ALA A 7 -8.70 27.52 -7.22
N CYS A 8 -9.59 28.47 -7.56
CA CYS A 8 -9.22 29.88 -7.62
C CYS A 8 -8.96 30.49 -6.23
N ARG A 9 -9.65 30.01 -5.19
CA ARG A 9 -9.37 30.40 -3.80
C ARG A 9 -8.02 29.89 -3.33
N LEU A 10 -7.73 28.60 -3.54
CA LEU A 10 -6.45 28.00 -3.17
C LEU A 10 -5.29 28.66 -3.93
N ARG A 11 -5.46 28.91 -5.24
CA ARG A 11 -4.47 29.62 -6.05
C ARG A 11 -4.23 31.04 -5.55
N ASN A 12 -5.27 31.80 -5.21
CA ASN A 12 -5.11 33.13 -4.60
C ASN A 12 -4.42 33.09 -3.22
N CYS A 13 -4.64 32.03 -2.42
CA CYS A 13 -3.92 31.86 -1.16
C CYS A 13 -2.43 31.57 -1.39
N MET A 14 -2.10 30.75 -2.39
CA MET A 14 -0.70 30.46 -2.75
C MET A 14 -0.01 31.65 -3.42
N ASP A 15 -0.69 32.36 -4.33
CA ASP A 15 -0.19 33.58 -4.98
C ASP A 15 -0.03 34.74 -3.97
N GLY A 16 -0.82 34.72 -2.89
CA GLY A 16 -0.68 35.63 -1.74
C GLY A 16 0.44 35.26 -0.77
N GLY A 17 1.24 34.24 -1.07
CA GLY A 17 2.40 33.83 -0.26
C GLY A 17 2.04 33.06 1.01
N MET A 18 0.81 32.52 1.14
CA MET A 18 0.48 31.67 2.29
C MET A 18 1.25 30.36 2.21
N ASN A 19 1.82 29.95 3.34
CA ASN A 19 2.50 28.67 3.46
C ASN A 19 1.51 27.53 3.18
N PRO A 20 1.78 26.64 2.20
CA PRO A 20 0.90 25.51 1.88
C PRO A 20 0.55 24.63 3.08
N ARG A 21 1.43 24.59 4.09
CA ARG A 21 1.25 23.82 5.34
C ARG A 21 0.16 24.39 6.27
N GLN A 22 -0.31 25.62 6.04
CA GLN A 22 -1.33 26.28 6.89
C GLN A 22 -2.70 26.44 6.21
N VAL A 23 -2.83 26.04 4.95
CA VAL A 23 -4.10 26.13 4.23
C VAL A 23 -4.98 24.93 4.62
N ARG A 24 -5.86 25.16 5.60
CA ARG A 24 -6.83 24.17 6.09
C ARG A 24 -7.99 23.99 5.10
N GLU A 25 -8.44 22.75 4.92
CA GLU A 25 -9.66 22.46 4.16
C GLU A 25 -10.89 22.79 5.01
N GLU A 26 -11.81 23.62 4.50
CA GLU A 26 -13.09 23.86 5.20
C GLU A 26 -13.91 22.56 5.20
N ARG A 27 -14.37 22.13 6.39
CA ARG A 27 -15.29 20.98 6.54
C ARG A 27 -16.51 21.14 5.64
N SER A 28 -16.60 20.38 4.56
CA SER A 28 -17.69 20.52 3.59
C SER A 28 -18.95 19.81 4.08
N LYS A 29 -20.00 20.58 4.36
CA LYS A 29 -21.38 20.08 4.46
C LYS A 29 -21.81 19.54 3.09
N GLN A 30 -22.26 18.29 3.06
CA GLN A 30 -22.74 17.59 1.87
C GLN A 30 -23.90 18.36 1.19
N LYS A 31 -23.81 18.55 -0.13
CA LYS A 31 -24.96 18.50 -1.05
C LYS A 31 -24.50 18.30 -2.49
N ILE A 32 -25.17 17.35 -3.14
CA ILE A 32 -25.04 16.87 -4.51
C ILE A 32 -25.45 17.98 -5.49
N GLU A 33 -24.71 18.19 -6.58
CA GLU A 33 -25.27 18.33 -7.94
C GLU A 33 -24.20 18.49 -9.04
N SER A 34 -24.49 17.86 -10.17
CA SER A 34 -23.74 17.73 -11.42
C SER A 34 -23.37 19.05 -12.13
N LYS A 35 -22.21 19.08 -12.82
CA LYS A 35 -22.11 19.31 -14.29
C LYS A 35 -20.65 19.37 -14.81
N ILE A 36 -20.51 18.80 -16.00
CA ILE A 36 -19.34 18.61 -16.87
C ILE A 36 -18.86 19.95 -17.49
N SER A 37 -17.53 20.17 -17.63
CA SER A 37 -16.90 20.81 -18.82
C SER A 37 -15.37 21.02 -18.71
N SER A 38 -14.65 20.32 -19.59
CA SER A 38 -13.53 20.71 -20.49
C SER A 38 -12.41 21.71 -20.11
N GLN A 39 -11.19 21.13 -20.03
CA GLN A 39 -9.88 21.50 -20.66
C GLN A 39 -9.28 22.94 -20.56
N LYS A 40 -8.01 23.05 -20.07
CA LYS A 40 -6.78 23.27 -20.90
C LYS A 40 -5.47 23.32 -20.05
N LYS A 41 -4.37 22.92 -20.71
CA LYS A 41 -3.01 22.59 -20.23
C LYS A 41 -2.07 23.80 -20.04
N GLU A 42 -1.09 23.69 -19.13
CA GLU A 42 0.33 24.15 -19.22
C GLU A 42 1.06 23.78 -17.89
N LYS A 43 1.94 22.75 -17.84
CA LYS A 43 3.41 22.65 -18.07
C LYS A 43 4.31 23.37 -17.05
N VAL A 44 4.98 22.62 -16.13
CA VAL A 44 6.46 22.44 -15.91
C VAL A 44 6.67 21.24 -14.90
N PRO A 45 7.88 20.69 -14.61
CA PRO A 45 8.44 19.44 -15.18
C PRO A 45 8.66 18.29 -14.17
N VAL A 46 9.28 17.20 -14.67
CA VAL A 46 9.46 15.83 -14.11
C VAL A 46 8.23 14.95 -14.29
N SER A 47 7.81 14.82 -15.55
CA SER A 47 6.97 13.71 -15.97
C SER A 47 7.81 12.44 -15.95
N LEU A 48 7.50 11.51 -15.04
CA LEU A 48 7.66 10.09 -15.37
C LEU A 48 6.93 9.91 -16.72
N SER A 49 7.68 9.68 -17.79
CA SER A 49 7.11 9.37 -19.11
C SER A 49 6.59 7.93 -19.06
N ILE A 50 5.45 7.75 -18.39
CA ILE A 50 4.74 6.48 -18.36
C ILE A 50 3.81 6.34 -19.59
N SER A 51 3.86 7.31 -20.51
CA SER A 51 2.90 7.44 -21.61
C SER A 51 2.95 6.35 -22.71
N PRO A 52 4.03 5.57 -22.93
CA PRO A 52 3.98 4.48 -23.91
C PRO A 52 3.45 3.16 -23.33
N LEU A 53 3.60 2.89 -22.03
CA LEU A 53 3.25 1.57 -21.44
C LEU A 53 1.73 1.39 -21.24
N PHE A 54 0.97 2.49 -21.13
CA PHE A 54 -0.46 2.45 -20.80
C PHE A 54 -1.39 2.11 -21.95
N SER A 55 -1.02 2.41 -23.20
CA SER A 55 -1.77 1.91 -24.36
C SER A 55 -1.65 0.39 -24.51
N HIS A 56 -0.67 -0.24 -23.84
CA HIS A 56 -0.40 -1.67 -23.91
C HIS A 56 -1.16 -2.49 -22.86
N ILE A 57 -1.35 -1.97 -21.63
CA ILE A 57 -2.03 -2.70 -20.54
C ILE A 57 -3.54 -2.94 -20.83
N LEU A 58 -4.18 -2.03 -21.57
CA LEU A 58 -5.60 -2.12 -21.96
C LEU A 58 -5.80 -2.54 -23.44
N GLY A 59 -4.72 -2.79 -24.18
CA GLY A 59 -4.76 -3.20 -25.59
C GLY A 59 -4.90 -4.72 -25.76
N ASP A 60 -5.56 -5.14 -26.85
CA ASP A 60 -5.89 -6.55 -27.16
C ASP A 60 -4.71 -7.41 -27.65
N SER A 61 -3.51 -6.86 -27.78
CA SER A 61 -2.36 -7.58 -28.31
C SER A 61 -1.11 -7.25 -27.49
N PHE A 62 -0.42 -8.26 -26.96
CA PHE A 62 1.04 -8.45 -27.06
C PHE A 62 1.51 -9.60 -26.12
N SER A 63 2.01 -10.69 -26.70
CA SER A 63 2.60 -11.82 -25.96
C SER A 63 4.07 -11.59 -25.54
N GLY A 64 4.54 -10.33 -25.52
CA GLY A 64 5.91 -9.95 -25.18
C GLY A 64 6.04 -9.01 -23.97
N ASP A 65 4.93 -8.50 -23.43
CA ASP A 65 4.89 -7.42 -22.43
C ASP A 65 4.89 -7.90 -20.96
N ALA A 66 4.64 -9.20 -20.72
CA ALA A 66 4.52 -9.79 -19.38
C ALA A 66 5.79 -9.61 -18.52
N GLN A 67 6.97 -9.70 -19.13
CA GLN A 67 8.26 -9.53 -18.44
C GLN A 67 8.55 -8.05 -18.12
N LEU A 68 8.12 -7.12 -18.98
CA LEU A 68 8.26 -5.69 -18.71
C LEU A 68 7.34 -5.27 -17.55
N LEU A 69 6.17 -5.90 -17.42
CA LEU A 69 5.25 -5.66 -16.31
C LEU A 69 5.89 -6.03 -14.97
N THR A 70 6.42 -7.24 -14.80
CA THR A 70 7.03 -7.68 -13.54
C THR A 70 8.26 -6.84 -13.16
N GLN A 71 9.07 -6.43 -14.15
CA GLN A 71 10.19 -5.51 -13.95
C GLN A 71 9.75 -4.09 -13.56
N PHE A 72 8.66 -3.59 -14.15
CA PHE A 72 8.04 -2.32 -13.77
C PHE A 72 7.57 -2.36 -12.32
N LEU A 73 6.90 -3.45 -11.89
CA LEU A 73 6.44 -3.61 -10.52
C LEU A 73 7.61 -3.59 -9.52
N CYS A 74 8.71 -4.28 -9.83
CA CYS A 74 9.93 -4.23 -8.99
C CYS A 74 10.54 -2.82 -8.94
N SER A 75 10.58 -2.13 -10.08
CA SER A 75 11.12 -0.78 -10.16
C SER A 75 10.28 0.19 -9.33
N LEU A 76 8.95 0.04 -9.38
CA LEU A 76 8.02 0.82 -8.57
C LEU A 76 8.24 0.56 -7.08
N GLU A 77 8.36 -0.70 -6.67
CA GLU A 77 8.61 -1.08 -5.27
C GLU A 77 9.91 -0.48 -4.72
N ARG A 78 11.02 -0.61 -5.45
CA ARG A 78 12.30 -0.03 -5.01
C ARG A 78 12.24 1.49 -4.93
N GLN A 79 11.57 2.14 -5.89
CA GLN A 79 11.42 3.59 -5.88
C GLN A 79 10.63 4.08 -4.66
N THR A 80 9.54 3.39 -4.29
CA THR A 80 8.71 3.80 -3.15
C THR A 80 9.46 3.69 -1.83
N GLU A 81 10.35 2.70 -1.69
CA GLU A 81 11.25 2.54 -0.54
C GLU A 81 12.30 3.67 -0.43
N LEU A 82 12.82 4.13 -1.57
CA LEU A 82 13.87 5.16 -1.63
C LEU A 82 13.35 6.60 -1.40
N LEU A 83 12.04 6.83 -1.41
CA LEU A 83 11.49 8.16 -1.19
C LEU A 83 11.80 8.64 0.24
N THR A 84 12.54 9.74 0.40
CA THR A 84 12.82 10.37 1.70
C THR A 84 12.66 11.89 1.61
N ASP A 85 12.23 12.54 2.69
CA ASP A 85 12.17 13.99 2.78
C ASP A 85 13.44 14.51 3.50
N GLU A 86 14.04 15.61 3.03
CA GLU A 86 15.33 16.09 3.54
C GLU A 86 15.28 16.62 4.99
N ASP A 87 14.11 17.01 5.49
CA ASP A 87 13.94 17.71 6.77
C ASP A 87 13.46 16.82 7.94
N VAL A 88 13.57 15.48 7.85
CA VAL A 88 13.06 14.59 8.91
C VAL A 88 14.05 14.59 10.10
N LYS A 89 13.68 15.23 11.20
CA LYS A 89 14.41 15.14 12.48
C LYS A 89 13.82 14.02 13.34
N ASP A 90 14.66 13.33 14.12
CA ASP A 90 14.29 12.19 14.97
C ASP A 90 13.12 12.47 15.92
N ASN A 91 12.92 13.74 16.32
CA ASN A 91 11.89 14.19 17.25
C ASN A 91 10.59 14.71 16.61
N ASP A 92 10.42 14.68 15.28
CA ASP A 92 9.12 14.97 14.63
C ASP A 92 8.16 13.76 14.78
N MET A 93 8.10 13.21 16.01
CA MET A 93 7.27 12.07 16.36
C MET A 93 5.83 12.50 16.63
N MET A 94 4.96 12.23 15.66
CA MET A 94 3.49 12.16 15.79
C MET A 94 2.69 13.46 15.95
N CYS A 95 3.28 14.60 16.29
CA CYS A 95 2.47 15.81 16.50
C CYS A 95 2.12 16.52 15.17
N ASP A 96 0.83 16.47 14.82
CA ASP A 96 0.07 17.41 13.95
C ASP A 96 -0.34 16.98 12.53
N TRP A 97 0.06 15.82 12.01
CA TRP A 97 -0.11 15.51 10.57
C TRP A 97 -1.04 14.31 10.31
N SER A 98 -1.68 14.30 9.13
CA SER A 98 -2.82 13.44 8.74
C SER A 98 -4.17 13.70 9.41
N ARG A 99 -4.26 14.53 10.45
CA ARG A 99 -5.48 14.70 11.24
C ARG A 99 -6.69 15.27 10.48
N ASP A 100 -6.44 16.00 9.39
CA ASP A 100 -7.46 16.78 8.67
C ASP A 100 -7.56 16.49 7.16
N ILE A 101 -6.90 15.45 6.64
CA ILE A 101 -7.01 15.08 5.22
C ILE A 101 -7.77 13.77 5.04
N SER A 102 -8.60 13.72 4.00
CA SER A 102 -9.32 12.49 3.64
C SER A 102 -8.40 11.45 3.00
N LEU A 103 -8.76 10.17 3.08
CA LEU A 103 -8.03 9.08 2.44
C LEU A 103 -7.94 9.30 0.92
N THR A 104 -9.04 9.73 0.29
CA THR A 104 -9.05 10.05 -1.14
C THR A 104 -8.03 11.12 -1.50
N PHE A 105 -7.95 12.20 -0.70
CA PHE A 105 -7.00 13.27 -0.94
C PHE A 105 -5.56 12.83 -0.65
N GLY A 106 -5.36 12.03 0.40
CA GLY A 106 -4.08 11.45 0.77
C GLY A 106 -3.50 10.53 -0.29
N LEU A 107 -4.33 9.69 -0.93
CA LEU A 107 -3.89 8.82 -2.05
C LEU A 107 -3.43 9.61 -3.27
N GLN A 108 -4.02 10.78 -3.51
CA GLN A 108 -3.62 11.69 -4.58
C GLN A 108 -2.37 12.51 -4.22
N ASN A 109 -2.12 12.69 -2.92
CA ASN A 109 -1.04 13.50 -2.39
C ASN A 109 -0.32 12.77 -1.24
N PRO A 110 0.35 11.62 -1.49
CA PRO A 110 0.91 10.81 -0.40
C PRO A 110 1.96 11.55 0.43
N GLN A 111 2.64 12.53 -0.16
CA GLN A 111 3.59 13.42 0.52
C GLN A 111 2.96 14.29 1.63
N LEU A 112 1.63 14.42 1.64
CA LEU A 112 0.88 15.18 2.65
C LEU A 112 0.33 14.28 3.77
N VAL A 113 0.40 12.95 3.60
CA VAL A 113 -0.08 11.98 4.58
C VAL A 113 0.95 11.80 5.70
N ILE A 114 2.20 11.56 5.33
CA ILE A 114 3.29 11.38 6.28
C ILE A 114 4.61 11.86 5.67
N ARG A 115 5.47 12.45 6.50
CA ARG A 115 6.88 12.65 6.13
C ARG A 115 7.58 11.32 5.87
N ARG A 116 8.44 11.34 4.86
CA ARG A 116 9.14 10.17 4.37
C ARG A 116 10.47 10.03 5.09
N SER A 117 10.52 9.20 6.12
CA SER A 117 11.78 8.80 6.74
C SER A 117 12.49 7.71 5.92
N PRO A 118 13.83 7.59 6.05
CA PRO A 118 14.55 6.40 5.60
C PRO A 118 13.95 5.13 6.19
N VAL A 119 13.96 4.05 5.41
CA VAL A 119 13.46 2.74 5.82
C VAL A 119 14.65 1.86 6.17
N SER A 120 14.62 1.22 7.34
CA SER A 120 15.61 0.25 7.78
C SER A 120 14.94 -0.99 8.35
N TYR A 121 15.18 -2.14 7.71
CA TYR A 121 14.67 -3.45 8.14
C TYR A 121 15.68 -4.24 8.98
N VAL A 122 16.94 -3.79 9.05
CA VAL A 122 18.03 -4.45 9.79
C VAL A 122 19.00 -3.37 10.33
N PRO A 123 19.51 -3.51 11.56
CA PRO A 123 19.13 -4.49 12.57
C PRO A 123 17.74 -4.21 13.16
N CYS A 124 17.05 -5.27 13.58
CA CYS A 124 15.83 -5.15 14.39
C CYS A 124 16.23 -5.09 15.86
N THR A 125 16.19 -3.90 16.46
CA THR A 125 16.66 -3.67 17.83
C THR A 125 15.52 -3.44 18.80
N ASP A 126 14.39 -2.94 18.29
CA ASP A 126 13.34 -2.38 19.15
C ASP A 126 12.09 -3.26 19.08
N LEU A 127 11.65 -3.77 20.23
CA LEU A 127 10.39 -4.48 20.34
C LEU A 127 9.22 -3.51 20.10
N LEU A 128 8.18 -3.95 19.40
CA LEU A 128 6.96 -3.16 19.27
C LEU A 128 6.22 -3.06 20.62
N LEU A 129 6.58 -2.03 21.39
CA LEU A 129 6.08 -1.82 22.76
C LEU A 129 4.94 -0.79 22.86
N CYS A 130 4.68 0.04 21.85
CA CYS A 130 3.68 1.11 21.92
C CYS A 130 2.81 1.24 20.66
N PHE A 131 1.64 1.84 20.90
CA PHE A 131 0.42 1.89 20.10
C PHE A 131 0.54 1.81 18.56
N VAL A 132 -0.45 1.11 18.00
CA VAL A 132 -0.79 0.85 16.59
C VAL A 132 -0.65 2.06 15.64
N LEU A 133 -0.72 3.29 16.16
CA LEU A 133 -0.48 4.51 15.40
C LEU A 133 0.99 4.68 14.97
N SER A 134 1.95 4.26 15.78
CA SER A 134 3.38 4.27 15.40
C SER A 134 3.69 3.17 14.37
N PHE A 135 2.91 2.09 14.41
CA PHE A 135 3.05 0.87 13.60
C PHE A 135 2.52 1.03 12.17
N ILE A 136 1.36 1.66 12.02
CA ILE A 136 0.73 1.94 10.73
C ILE A 136 1.17 3.32 10.20
N GLY A 137 1.49 4.24 11.10
CA GLY A 137 1.58 5.67 10.82
C GLY A 137 2.59 6.08 9.76
N ARG A 138 3.85 5.56 9.79
CA ARG A 138 4.93 6.23 9.05
C ARG A 138 5.46 5.53 7.80
N PRO A 139 6.09 4.34 7.89
CA PRO A 139 6.64 3.68 6.71
C PRO A 139 5.55 2.92 5.94
N GLY A 140 4.61 2.29 6.65
CA GLY A 140 3.54 1.47 6.09
C GLY A 140 2.56 2.25 5.21
N ILE A 141 1.89 3.27 5.76
CA ILE A 141 0.98 4.12 4.97
C ILE A 141 1.73 4.79 3.81
N LYS A 142 2.96 5.29 4.02
CA LYS A 142 3.81 5.86 2.96
C LYS A 142 4.00 4.87 1.81
N LEU A 143 4.58 3.71 2.11
CA LEU A 143 4.93 2.69 1.11
C LEU A 143 3.69 2.21 0.37
N VAL A 144 2.59 2.03 1.10
CA VAL A 144 1.34 1.52 0.54
C VAL A 144 0.66 2.59 -0.31
N CYS A 145 0.55 3.85 0.14
CA CYS A 145 -0.02 4.95 -0.66
C CYS A 145 0.80 5.25 -1.92
N GLU A 146 2.13 5.29 -1.84
CA GLU A 146 2.99 5.57 -3.00
C GLU A 146 3.01 4.41 -4.00
N ALA A 147 3.09 3.17 -3.52
CA ALA A 147 2.99 1.99 -4.40
C ALA A 147 1.62 1.94 -5.08
N VAL A 148 0.54 2.17 -4.34
CA VAL A 148 -0.81 2.19 -4.89
C VAL A 148 -0.99 3.33 -5.88
N ARG A 149 -0.46 4.53 -5.60
CA ARG A 149 -0.46 5.64 -6.56
C ARG A 149 0.31 5.31 -7.83
N GLY A 150 1.40 4.54 -7.75
CA GLY A 150 2.12 4.05 -8.93
C GLY A 150 1.37 2.99 -9.73
N LEU A 151 0.54 2.18 -9.07
CA LEU A 151 -0.32 1.17 -9.69
C LEU A 151 -1.60 1.77 -10.30
N PHE A 152 -2.14 2.86 -9.74
CA PHE A 152 -3.38 3.50 -10.21
C PHE A 152 -3.36 4.02 -11.65
N PRO A 153 -2.23 4.45 -12.23
CA PRO A 153 -2.13 4.68 -13.65
C PRO A 153 -2.49 3.46 -14.52
N MET A 154 -2.32 2.22 -14.03
CA MET A 154 -2.82 1.00 -14.71
C MET A 154 -4.36 0.96 -14.77
N VAL A 155 -5.04 1.78 -13.96
CA VAL A 155 -6.49 1.86 -13.83
C VAL A 155 -6.99 3.30 -13.94
N ARG A 156 -6.43 4.09 -14.88
CA ARG A 156 -6.68 5.53 -15.06
C ARG A 156 -8.16 5.93 -15.22
N GLU A 157 -9.02 4.99 -15.62
CA GLU A 157 -10.47 5.18 -15.77
C GLU A 157 -11.25 5.06 -14.45
N ILE A 158 -10.59 4.61 -13.38
CA ILE A 158 -11.19 4.46 -12.07
C ILE A 158 -11.31 5.84 -11.41
N VAL A 159 -12.55 6.28 -11.17
CA VAL A 159 -12.87 7.48 -10.37
C VAL A 159 -12.17 7.41 -9.02
N ALA A 160 -11.66 8.53 -8.51
CA ALA A 160 -10.92 8.60 -7.23
C ALA A 160 -11.65 7.94 -6.03
N ALA A 161 -12.98 7.96 -6.03
CA ALA A 161 -13.80 7.27 -5.03
C ALA A 161 -13.62 5.74 -5.05
N PHE A 162 -13.49 5.13 -6.23
CA PHE A 162 -13.25 3.69 -6.38
C PHE A 162 -11.82 3.32 -5.98
N GLN A 163 -10.82 4.13 -6.32
CA GLN A 163 -9.44 3.98 -5.86
C GLN A 163 -9.34 3.94 -4.33
N THR A 164 -10.05 4.87 -3.69
CA THR A 164 -10.14 4.95 -2.22
C THR A 164 -10.74 3.68 -1.63
N LYS A 165 -11.81 3.17 -2.24
CA LYS A 165 -12.48 1.95 -1.78
C LYS A 165 -11.61 0.71 -1.93
N LEU A 166 -11.00 0.55 -3.10
CA LEU A 166 -10.09 -0.56 -3.39
C LEU A 166 -8.91 -0.58 -2.40
N PHE A 167 -8.33 0.59 -2.16
CA PHE A 167 -7.26 0.76 -1.18
C PHE A 167 -7.71 0.39 0.23
N LYS A 168 -8.81 0.99 0.72
CA LYS A 168 -9.32 0.74 2.09
C LYS A 168 -9.56 -0.76 2.33
N GLN A 169 -10.11 -1.46 1.34
CA GLN A 169 -10.45 -2.89 1.47
C GLN A 169 -9.23 -3.81 1.49
N ASN A 170 -8.17 -3.46 0.77
CA ASN A 170 -7.00 -4.32 0.59
C ASN A 170 -5.74 -3.77 1.26
N PHE A 171 -5.84 -2.67 2.02
CA PHE A 171 -4.71 -1.99 2.67
C PHE A 171 -3.87 -2.96 3.51
N MET A 172 -4.54 -3.77 4.34
CA MET A 172 -3.87 -4.70 5.25
C MET A 172 -3.14 -5.82 4.50
N SER A 173 -3.81 -6.49 3.57
CA SER A 173 -3.20 -7.57 2.78
C SER A 173 -2.03 -7.06 1.93
N PHE A 174 -2.21 -5.89 1.30
CA PHE A 174 -1.19 -5.23 0.49
C PHE A 174 0.02 -4.75 1.30
N GLY A 175 -0.20 -4.30 2.54
CA GLY A 175 0.86 -3.92 3.47
C GLY A 175 1.61 -5.13 4.02
N TRP A 176 0.89 -6.15 4.48
CA TRP A 176 1.48 -7.30 5.16
C TRP A 176 2.43 -8.11 4.31
N ILE A 177 2.10 -8.30 3.04
CA ILE A 177 2.98 -9.04 2.13
C ILE A 177 4.34 -8.35 1.99
N ALA A 178 4.40 -7.01 2.09
CA ALA A 178 5.66 -6.27 2.02
C ALA A 178 6.56 -6.60 3.23
N TYR A 179 6.01 -6.50 4.45
CA TYR A 179 6.78 -6.83 5.65
C TYR A 179 7.17 -8.31 5.73
N ALA A 180 6.28 -9.22 5.31
CA ALA A 180 6.60 -10.65 5.20
C ALA A 180 7.73 -10.91 4.20
N PHE A 181 7.72 -10.25 3.04
CA PHE A 181 8.79 -10.39 2.07
C PHE A 181 10.12 -9.84 2.60
N LYS A 182 10.13 -8.74 3.35
CA LYS A 182 11.35 -8.23 4.01
C LYS A 182 11.88 -9.17 5.07
N CYS A 183 11.00 -9.78 5.86
CA CYS A 183 11.38 -10.85 6.80
C CYS A 183 12.09 -12.00 6.07
N TYR A 184 11.52 -12.48 4.97
CA TYR A 184 12.12 -13.50 4.11
C TYR A 184 13.47 -13.05 3.53
N GLN A 185 13.52 -11.88 2.89
CA GLN A 185 14.69 -11.34 2.21
C GLN A 185 15.90 -11.17 3.14
N HIS A 186 15.64 -10.83 4.42
CA HIS A 186 16.68 -10.62 5.43
C HIS A 186 16.90 -11.83 6.36
N ASN A 187 16.29 -12.99 6.07
CA ASN A 187 16.39 -14.21 6.88
C ASN A 187 15.98 -14.02 8.35
N GLN A 188 14.92 -13.25 8.60
CA GLN A 188 14.43 -12.90 9.94
C GLN A 188 13.30 -13.79 10.44
N GLN A 189 12.99 -14.91 9.77
CA GLN A 189 11.89 -15.82 10.14
C GLN A 189 11.99 -16.41 11.55
N THR A 190 13.18 -16.42 12.16
CA THR A 190 13.38 -16.84 13.56
C THR A 190 13.30 -15.67 14.55
N VAL A 191 13.47 -14.44 14.06
CA VAL A 191 13.43 -13.20 14.86
C VAL A 191 12.01 -12.66 14.90
N GLY A 192 11.41 -12.37 13.75
CA GLY A 192 10.13 -11.69 13.67
C GLY A 192 9.90 -10.92 12.38
N ILE A 193 8.79 -10.18 12.33
CA ILE A 193 8.39 -9.34 11.20
C ILE A 193 9.00 -7.93 11.38
N PRO A 194 9.91 -7.48 10.49
CA PRO A 194 10.51 -6.16 10.58
C PRO A 194 9.54 -5.08 10.09
N LEU A 195 9.59 -3.90 10.69
CA LEU A 195 8.64 -2.81 10.43
C LEU A 195 9.24 -1.62 9.65
N GLY A 196 10.53 -1.68 9.33
CA GLY A 196 11.19 -0.69 8.48
C GLY A 196 11.63 0.59 9.21
N ASN A 197 11.55 0.63 10.53
CA ASN A 197 12.02 1.73 11.38
C ASN A 197 12.96 1.24 12.49
N GLY A 198 13.61 0.08 12.32
CA GLY A 198 14.39 -0.59 13.37
C GLY A 198 13.55 -1.43 14.34
N ALA A 199 12.22 -1.26 14.37
CA ALA A 199 11.33 -2.07 15.19
C ALA A 199 10.90 -3.38 14.51
N TYR A 200 10.46 -4.35 15.32
CA TYR A 200 9.93 -5.63 14.84
C TYR A 200 8.83 -6.19 15.75
N ILE A 201 8.03 -7.10 15.17
CA ILE A 201 7.12 -7.96 15.93
C ILE A 201 7.82 -9.30 16.13
N PRO A 202 8.10 -9.75 17.36
CA PRO A 202 8.85 -10.97 17.63
C PRO A 202 8.06 -12.22 17.21
N TYR A 203 8.79 -13.20 16.69
CA TYR A 203 8.26 -14.54 16.42
C TYR A 203 8.42 -15.48 17.63
N GLY A 204 9.46 -15.30 18.47
CA GLY A 204 9.73 -16.17 19.62
C GLY A 204 8.66 -16.07 20.70
N ASP A 205 8.26 -17.20 21.30
CA ASP A 205 7.20 -17.23 22.32
C ASP A 205 7.58 -16.49 23.60
N GLU A 206 8.87 -16.40 23.93
CA GLU A 206 9.34 -15.68 25.12
C GLU A 206 9.25 -14.16 24.94
N GLU A 207 9.84 -13.63 23.86
CA GLU A 207 9.75 -12.21 23.50
C GLU A 207 8.30 -11.76 23.26
N GLN A 208 7.45 -12.65 22.72
CA GLN A 208 6.02 -12.35 22.56
C GLN A 208 5.30 -12.11 23.88
N ARG A 209 5.73 -12.70 25.02
CA ARG A 209 5.12 -12.45 26.34
C ARG A 209 5.35 -11.03 26.84
N GLU A 210 6.37 -10.37 26.33
CA GLU A 210 6.69 -8.97 26.65
C GLU A 210 5.84 -8.00 25.81
N LEU A 211 5.18 -8.49 24.75
CA LEU A 211 4.24 -7.68 23.98
C LEU A 211 2.93 -7.53 24.75
N GLU A 212 2.58 -6.27 25.02
CA GLU A 212 1.23 -5.89 25.45
C GLU A 212 0.13 -6.44 24.50
N TRP A 213 0.47 -6.57 23.22
CA TRP A 213 -0.43 -6.93 22.12
C TRP A 213 -0.24 -8.38 21.64
N ILE A 214 0.18 -9.29 22.54
CA ILE A 214 0.42 -10.70 22.20
C ILE A 214 -0.82 -11.39 21.58
N ALA A 215 -2.00 -11.11 22.12
CA ALA A 215 -3.27 -11.69 21.66
C ALA A 215 -3.69 -11.21 20.25
N SER A 216 -3.02 -10.19 19.73
CA SER A 216 -3.30 -9.60 18.43
C SER A 216 -2.11 -9.69 17.48
N TYR A 217 -1.14 -8.77 17.60
CA TYR A 217 0.01 -8.70 16.71
C TYR A 217 0.95 -9.88 16.88
N GLY A 218 1.00 -10.51 18.06
CA GLY A 218 1.66 -11.80 18.23
C GLY A 218 1.06 -12.88 17.33
N VAL A 219 -0.27 -12.98 17.28
CA VAL A 219 -1.00 -13.92 16.40
C VAL A 219 -0.80 -13.60 14.91
N VAL A 220 -0.89 -12.31 14.54
CA VAL A 220 -0.62 -11.85 13.16
C VAL A 220 0.80 -12.22 12.74
N CYS A 221 1.80 -11.95 13.60
CA CYS A 221 3.19 -12.29 13.36
C CYS A 221 3.38 -13.79 13.15
N LYS A 222 2.84 -14.64 14.02
CA LYS A 222 2.91 -16.10 13.87
C LYS A 222 2.33 -16.53 12.52
N LYS A 223 1.14 -16.04 12.16
CA LYS A 223 0.50 -16.38 10.88
C LYS A 223 1.28 -15.88 9.67
N LEU A 224 1.86 -14.68 9.72
CA LEU A 224 2.72 -14.17 8.65
C LEU A 224 3.96 -15.05 8.48
N VAL A 225 4.66 -15.37 9.57
CA VAL A 225 5.86 -16.21 9.49
C VAL A 225 5.52 -17.61 9.01
N ASP A 226 4.53 -18.25 9.62
CA ASP A 226 4.21 -19.66 9.39
C ASP A 226 3.53 -19.91 8.04
N LEU A 227 2.65 -19.01 7.62
CA LEU A 227 1.79 -19.22 6.45
C LEU A 227 2.18 -18.39 5.23
N ILE A 228 3.09 -17.41 5.37
CA ILE A 228 3.58 -16.58 4.26
C ILE A 228 5.09 -16.70 4.11
N VAL A 229 5.87 -16.37 5.14
CA VAL A 229 7.35 -16.34 5.06
C VAL A 229 7.92 -17.74 4.81
N LYS A 230 7.50 -18.76 5.56
CA LYS A 230 7.96 -20.14 5.33
C LYS A 230 7.59 -20.65 3.92
N PRO A 231 6.36 -20.47 3.41
CA PRO A 231 6.07 -20.75 2.01
C PRO A 231 6.90 -19.95 1.00
N MET A 232 7.24 -18.69 1.27
CA MET A 232 8.16 -17.91 0.42
C MET A 232 9.56 -18.55 0.39
N ILE A 233 10.04 -19.06 1.52
CA ILE A 233 11.30 -19.82 1.63
C ILE A 233 11.23 -21.11 0.82
N GLU A 234 10.18 -21.92 1.00
CA GLU A 234 9.98 -23.18 0.26
C GLU A 234 9.88 -22.96 -1.25
N LEU A 235 9.30 -21.83 -1.66
CA LEU A 235 9.22 -21.44 -3.06
C LEU A 235 10.53 -20.81 -3.53
N GLU A 236 11.48 -20.40 -2.69
CA GLU A 236 12.60 -19.54 -3.12
C GLU A 236 12.09 -18.32 -3.91
N MET A 237 11.06 -17.67 -3.37
CA MET A 237 10.37 -16.58 -4.04
C MET A 237 11.34 -15.45 -4.37
N ASP A 238 11.30 -14.90 -5.58
CA ASP A 238 12.07 -13.71 -5.92
C ASP A 238 11.22 -12.44 -5.84
N GLU A 239 11.89 -11.30 -6.02
CA GLU A 239 11.26 -9.98 -5.98
C GLU A 239 10.17 -9.80 -7.04
N GLN A 240 10.31 -10.42 -8.22
CA GLN A 240 9.32 -10.34 -9.30
C GLN A 240 8.05 -11.14 -8.97
N GLU A 241 8.18 -12.33 -8.40
CA GLU A 241 7.05 -13.11 -7.88
C GLU A 241 6.36 -12.35 -6.74
N TYR A 242 7.12 -11.81 -5.79
CA TYR A 242 6.61 -10.98 -4.69
C TYR A 242 5.85 -9.74 -5.18
N CYS A 243 6.47 -8.93 -6.04
CA CYS A 243 5.85 -7.68 -6.52
C CYS A 243 4.57 -7.98 -7.32
N SER A 244 4.54 -9.07 -8.08
CA SER A 244 3.35 -9.55 -8.76
C SER A 244 2.24 -9.92 -7.77
N LEU A 245 2.54 -10.74 -6.75
CA LEU A 245 1.57 -11.12 -5.71
C LEU A 245 1.06 -9.90 -4.93
N LYS A 246 1.95 -8.97 -4.57
CA LYS A 246 1.60 -7.73 -3.91
C LYS A 246 0.65 -6.90 -4.77
N ALA A 247 0.94 -6.71 -6.04
CA ALA A 247 0.04 -6.03 -6.96
C ALA A 247 -1.32 -6.74 -7.07
N ILE A 248 -1.34 -8.07 -7.23
CA ILE A 248 -2.59 -8.85 -7.29
C ILE A 248 -3.42 -8.69 -6.01
N SER A 249 -2.79 -8.65 -4.84
CA SER A 249 -3.46 -8.49 -3.55
C SER A 249 -4.31 -7.22 -3.46
N LEU A 250 -3.91 -6.14 -4.16
CA LEU A 250 -4.68 -4.89 -4.23
C LEU A 250 -6.00 -5.04 -4.97
N PHE A 251 -6.08 -5.98 -5.92
CA PHE A 251 -7.21 -6.18 -6.83
C PHE A 251 -8.01 -7.46 -6.52
N GLN A 252 -7.95 -7.99 -5.30
CA GLN A 252 -8.54 -9.31 -4.95
C GLN A 252 -10.03 -9.30 -4.55
N GLN A 253 -10.60 -8.19 -4.08
CA GLN A 253 -11.99 -8.19 -3.56
C GLN A 253 -13.01 -7.51 -4.48
N ASP A 254 -14.09 -8.23 -4.80
CA ASP A 254 -15.18 -7.78 -5.68
C ASP A 254 -16.37 -7.15 -4.93
N CYS A 255 -16.38 -7.18 -3.60
CA CYS A 255 -17.54 -6.76 -2.83
C CYS A 255 -17.58 -5.22 -2.69
N ALA A 256 -18.42 -4.61 -3.53
CA ALA A 256 -18.89 -3.23 -3.52
C ALA A 256 -18.17 -2.24 -4.47
N LEU A 257 -17.47 -2.73 -5.48
CA LEU A 257 -17.17 -1.93 -6.67
C LEU A 257 -18.41 -1.83 -7.58
N SER A 258 -18.46 -0.82 -8.44
CA SER A 258 -19.42 -0.78 -9.54
C SER A 258 -19.13 -1.91 -10.53
N GLU A 259 -20.10 -2.29 -11.37
CA GLU A 259 -19.90 -3.32 -12.41
C GLU A 259 -18.70 -3.00 -13.31
N CYS A 260 -18.56 -1.74 -13.73
CA CYS A 260 -17.38 -1.29 -14.49
C CYS A 260 -16.09 -1.39 -13.67
N GLY A 261 -16.10 -1.03 -12.38
CA GLY A 261 -14.93 -1.12 -11.51
C GLY A 261 -14.47 -2.56 -11.28
N ALA A 262 -15.41 -3.48 -11.09
CA ALA A 262 -15.14 -4.91 -10.97
C ALA A 262 -14.51 -5.47 -12.25
N LEU A 263 -15.04 -5.11 -13.43
CA LEU A 263 -14.48 -5.53 -14.71
C LEU A 263 -13.04 -5.04 -14.92
N ILE A 264 -12.74 -3.79 -14.54
CA ILE A 264 -11.38 -3.25 -14.63
C ILE A 264 -10.44 -4.02 -13.70
N CYS A 265 -10.84 -4.24 -12.44
CA CYS A 265 -10.01 -5.00 -11.48
C CYS A 265 -9.76 -6.43 -11.96
N TYR A 266 -10.78 -7.09 -12.52
CA TYR A 266 -10.65 -8.40 -13.14
C TYR A 266 -9.59 -8.39 -14.25
N ARG A 267 -9.68 -7.47 -15.22
CA ARG A 267 -8.73 -7.39 -16.34
C ARG A 267 -7.30 -7.14 -15.89
N VAL A 268 -7.11 -6.25 -14.92
CA VAL A 268 -5.77 -5.98 -14.35
C VAL A 268 -5.23 -7.21 -13.64
N ARG A 269 -6.07 -7.90 -12.85
CA ARG A 269 -5.69 -9.12 -12.15
C ARG A 269 -5.27 -10.24 -13.11
N GLU A 270 -6.02 -10.46 -14.19
CA GLU A 270 -5.66 -11.43 -15.24
C GLU A 270 -4.29 -11.11 -15.84
N ARG A 271 -4.01 -9.83 -16.14
CA ARG A 271 -2.72 -9.40 -16.69
C ARG A 271 -1.57 -9.57 -15.72
N LEU A 272 -1.79 -9.30 -14.43
CA LEU A 272 -0.78 -9.54 -13.39
C LEU A 272 -0.51 -11.04 -13.20
N LEU A 273 -1.54 -11.89 -13.29
CA LEU A 273 -1.41 -13.35 -13.23
C LEU A 273 -0.64 -13.89 -14.45
N GLU A 274 -0.92 -13.37 -15.64
CA GLU A 274 -0.17 -13.68 -16.87
C GLU A 274 1.31 -13.28 -16.72
N GLY A 275 1.58 -12.07 -16.22
CA GLY A 275 2.93 -11.60 -15.88
C GLY A 275 3.68 -12.55 -14.94
N LEU A 276 3.04 -12.96 -13.85
CA LEU A 276 3.59 -13.91 -12.90
C LEU A 276 3.87 -15.27 -13.55
N ALA A 277 2.92 -15.80 -14.34
CA ALA A 277 3.07 -17.08 -15.02
C ALA A 277 4.24 -17.07 -16.01
N THR A 278 4.34 -16.03 -16.84
CA THR A 278 5.46 -15.88 -17.79
C THR A 278 6.81 -15.79 -17.06
N HIS A 279 6.88 -15.03 -15.96
CA HIS A 279 8.11 -14.96 -15.17
C HIS A 279 8.51 -16.33 -14.59
N ILE A 280 7.54 -17.09 -14.07
CA ILE A 280 7.78 -18.47 -13.59
C ILE A 280 8.25 -19.38 -14.74
N GLU A 281 7.68 -19.24 -15.94
CA GLU A 281 8.11 -19.98 -17.13
C GLU A 281 9.56 -19.70 -17.50
N GLN A 282 9.98 -18.44 -17.43
CA GLN A 282 11.34 -18.02 -17.75
C GLN A 282 12.35 -18.39 -16.65
N ARG A 283 11.98 -18.27 -15.37
CA ARG A 283 12.88 -18.56 -14.25
C ARG A 283 13.08 -20.05 -14.05
N PHE A 284 12.06 -20.85 -14.33
CA PHE A 284 12.05 -22.29 -14.09
C PHE A 284 11.91 -23.10 -15.39
N ILE A 285 12.71 -22.76 -16.40
CA ILE A 285 12.75 -23.43 -17.72
C ILE A 285 13.02 -24.93 -17.58
N GLN A 286 13.85 -25.31 -16.59
CA GLN A 286 14.22 -26.69 -16.28
C GLN A 286 13.06 -27.54 -15.75
N LEU A 287 11.99 -26.92 -15.21
CA LEU A 287 10.83 -27.66 -14.72
C LEU A 287 9.91 -28.08 -15.87
N SER A 288 9.08 -29.10 -15.65
CA SER A 288 7.98 -29.40 -16.58
C SER A 288 6.89 -28.32 -16.51
N SER A 289 6.09 -28.20 -17.57
CA SER A 289 4.91 -27.30 -17.59
C SER A 289 3.99 -27.55 -16.37
N LYS A 290 3.71 -28.82 -16.04
CA LYS A 290 2.93 -29.19 -14.85
C LYS A 290 3.54 -28.68 -13.55
N GLN A 291 4.86 -28.81 -13.36
CA GLN A 291 5.54 -28.33 -12.16
C GLN A 291 5.50 -26.82 -12.04
N ARG A 292 5.65 -26.09 -13.15
CA ARG A 292 5.50 -24.63 -13.18
C ARG A 292 4.08 -24.18 -12.85
N SER A 293 3.06 -24.84 -13.39
CA SER A 293 1.67 -24.55 -13.05
C SER A 293 1.37 -24.80 -11.57
N ILE A 294 1.89 -25.90 -11.00
CA ILE A 294 1.77 -26.17 -9.56
C ILE A 294 2.46 -25.08 -8.73
N ARG A 295 3.63 -24.59 -9.16
CA ARG A 295 4.32 -23.48 -8.50
C ARG A 295 3.50 -22.19 -8.53
N ALA A 296 2.98 -21.81 -9.69
CA ALA A 296 2.12 -20.63 -9.82
C ALA A 296 0.87 -20.73 -8.93
N LEU A 297 0.28 -21.92 -8.82
CA LEU A 297 -0.81 -22.19 -7.90
C LEU A 297 -0.38 -22.00 -6.43
N LYS A 298 0.75 -22.59 -6.03
CA LYS A 298 1.28 -22.42 -4.66
C LYS A 298 1.56 -20.95 -4.31
N ALA A 299 2.12 -20.19 -5.25
CA ALA A 299 2.37 -18.77 -5.05
C ALA A 299 1.07 -17.98 -4.88
N THR A 300 0.05 -18.24 -5.71
CA THR A 300 -1.25 -17.55 -5.64
C THR A 300 -2.09 -17.96 -4.43
N LEU A 301 -1.88 -19.15 -3.85
CA LEU A 301 -2.50 -19.58 -2.59
C LEU A 301 -2.05 -18.76 -1.36
N LEU A 302 -1.00 -17.94 -1.47
CA LEU A 302 -0.63 -16.99 -0.41
C LEU A 302 -1.63 -15.83 -0.30
N LEU A 303 -2.32 -15.47 -1.39
CA LEU A 303 -3.24 -14.33 -1.44
C LEU A 303 -4.49 -14.46 -0.54
N PRO A 304 -5.23 -15.60 -0.53
CA PRO A 304 -6.33 -15.79 0.41
C PRO A 304 -5.85 -15.80 1.86
N THR A 305 -4.65 -16.34 2.14
CA THR A 305 -4.03 -16.32 3.46
C THR A 305 -3.73 -14.90 3.92
N LEU A 306 -3.18 -14.06 3.05
CA LEU A 306 -2.96 -12.64 3.33
C LEU A 306 -4.25 -11.88 3.59
N THR A 307 -5.31 -12.17 2.82
CA THR A 307 -6.63 -11.59 3.04
C THR A 307 -7.18 -11.96 4.41
N TYR A 308 -7.05 -13.24 4.80
CA TYR A 308 -7.43 -13.70 6.13
C TYR A 308 -6.63 -13.03 7.25
N ILE A 309 -5.31 -12.90 7.11
CA ILE A 309 -4.46 -12.22 8.09
C ILE A 309 -4.86 -10.74 8.22
N GLY A 310 -5.11 -10.06 7.10
CA GLY A 310 -5.59 -8.68 7.11
C GLY A 310 -6.94 -8.51 7.81
N GLN A 311 -7.88 -9.44 7.61
CA GLN A 311 -9.17 -9.45 8.30
C GLN A 311 -9.03 -9.69 9.80
N LEU A 312 -8.12 -10.58 10.22
CA LEU A 312 -7.82 -10.81 11.63
C LEU A 312 -7.32 -9.52 12.30
N GLU A 313 -6.42 -8.79 11.66
CA GLU A 313 -5.94 -7.52 12.19
C GLU A 313 -7.06 -6.46 12.23
N SER A 314 -7.87 -6.34 11.18
CA SER A 314 -9.02 -5.42 11.22
C SER A 314 -9.98 -5.74 12.37
N SER A 315 -10.22 -7.04 12.63
CA SER A 315 -11.02 -7.47 13.79
C SER A 315 -10.33 -7.11 15.11
N VAL A 316 -9.03 -7.34 15.24
CA VAL A 316 -8.24 -6.89 16.39
C VAL A 316 -8.44 -5.39 16.60
N ILE A 317 -8.16 -4.56 15.60
CA ILE A 317 -8.22 -3.09 15.72
C ILE A 317 -9.61 -2.64 16.17
N SER A 318 -10.67 -3.30 15.68
CA SER A 318 -12.04 -3.01 16.09
C SER A 318 -12.38 -3.44 17.54
N HIS A 319 -11.67 -4.44 18.08
CA HIS A 319 -11.85 -4.97 19.43
C HIS A 319 -10.87 -4.41 20.46
N LEU A 320 -9.78 -3.80 20.02
CA LEU A 320 -8.94 -3.01 20.89
C LEU A 320 -9.84 -1.94 21.49
N THR A 321 -9.95 -1.95 22.82
CA THR A 321 -10.59 -0.88 23.57
C THR A 321 -9.63 0.29 23.48
N ILE A 322 -9.63 0.96 22.32
CA ILE A 322 -8.92 2.20 22.12
C ILE A 322 -9.42 3.09 23.25
N SER A 323 -8.53 3.44 24.18
CA SER A 323 -8.91 4.32 25.28
C SER A 323 -9.48 5.61 24.66
N ALA A 324 -10.40 6.29 25.35
CA ALA A 324 -10.97 7.53 24.82
C ALA A 324 -9.89 8.57 24.45
N ASP A 325 -8.71 8.46 25.08
CA ASP A 325 -7.53 9.28 24.81
C ASP A 325 -6.79 8.85 23.53
N ASP A 326 -6.60 7.55 23.28
CA ASP A 326 -5.98 7.03 22.04
C ASP A 326 -6.87 7.24 20.80
N LEU A 327 -8.20 7.24 20.98
CA LEU A 327 -9.16 7.49 19.90
C LEU A 327 -9.13 8.96 19.47
N HIS A 328 -8.72 9.85 20.38
CA HIS A 328 -8.53 11.26 20.09
C HIS A 328 -7.27 11.51 19.23
N GLU A 329 -6.31 10.57 19.21
CA GLU A 329 -5.14 10.63 18.34
C GLU A 329 -5.41 10.15 16.91
N LEU A 330 -6.36 9.23 16.72
CA LEU A 330 -6.80 8.76 15.41
C LEU A 330 -7.68 9.83 14.74
N SER A 331 -7.21 10.42 13.64
CA SER A 331 -8.00 11.35 12.81
C SER A 331 -7.52 11.35 11.36
N GLY A 332 -8.39 11.78 10.43
CA GLY A 332 -8.14 11.76 8.98
C GLY A 332 -7.88 10.36 8.42
N VAL A 333 -6.75 10.14 7.74
CA VAL A 333 -6.46 8.90 6.99
C VAL A 333 -6.54 7.62 7.86
N PRO A 334 -5.88 7.53 9.03
CA PRO A 334 -6.05 6.39 9.94
C PRO A 334 -7.52 6.11 10.31
N MET A 335 -8.32 7.13 10.65
CA MET A 335 -9.74 6.93 10.96
C MET A 335 -10.54 6.46 9.75
N GLU A 336 -10.27 6.99 8.57
CA GLU A 336 -10.95 6.53 7.36
C GLU A 336 -10.55 5.11 6.96
N LEU A 337 -9.39 4.60 7.39
CA LEU A 337 -8.96 3.21 7.16
C LEU A 337 -9.57 2.23 8.17
N PHE A 338 -9.60 2.59 9.45
CA PHE A 338 -9.96 1.68 10.54
C PHE A 338 -11.36 1.89 11.14
N GLY A 339 -11.99 3.03 10.86
CA GLY A 339 -13.34 3.38 11.30
C GLY A 339 -14.45 3.12 10.28
#